data_AF-A0A357CS08-F1
#
_entry.id   AF-A0A357CS08-F1
#
_cell.length_a   1.000
_cell.length_b   1.000
_cell.length_c   1.000
_cell.angle_alpha   90.00
_cell.angle_beta   90.00
_cell.angle_gamma   90.00
#
_symmetry.space_group_name_H-M   'P 1'
#
loop_
_entity.id
_entity.type
_entity.pdbx_description
1 polymer ?
#
loop_
_entity_poly.entity_id
_entity_poly.type
_entity_poly.pdbx_seq_one_letter_code
_entity_poly.pdbx_strand_id
1 'polypeptide(L)'
;EAFDREVARIINEGIEPKEFQAVKKAVEKNMIFMQRNTETMAANIGLSKLRYDHPDLYKEQLIYLNELTEEDIVELAGKYFVEENRAVGNIVPVKN
;
A
#
# COMPACT_ATOMS: atom_id res chain seq x y z
N GLU A 1 19.20 -1.04 -7.08
CA GLU A 1 19.15 -1.30 -8.55
C GLU A 1 17.85 -1.95 -9.02
N ALA A 2 17.53 -3.21 -8.69
CA ALA A 2 16.30 -3.84 -9.20
C ALA A 2 15.01 -3.12 -8.75
N PHE A 3 14.96 -2.70 -7.49
CA PHE A 3 13.87 -1.89 -6.95
C PHE A 3 13.69 -0.57 -7.70
N ASP A 4 14.79 0.17 -7.90
CA ASP A 4 14.76 1.49 -8.54
C ASP A 4 14.31 1.40 -10.01
N ARG A 5 14.76 0.35 -10.71
CA ARG A 5 14.32 0.07 -12.08
C ARG A 5 12.83 -0.22 -12.15
N GLU A 6 12.29 -1.01 -11.22
CA GLU A 6 10.87 -1.36 -11.24
C GLU A 6 9.98 -0.16 -10.90
N VAL A 7 10.38 0.66 -9.93
CA VAL A 7 9.69 1.93 -9.64
C VAL A 7 9.70 2.84 -10.86
N ALA A 8 10.86 3.00 -11.52
CA ALA A 8 10.95 3.80 -12.74
C ALA A 8 10.10 3.22 -13.89
N ARG A 9 10.01 1.88 -14.02
CA ARG A 9 9.14 1.22 -15.00
C ARG A 9 7.68 1.57 -14.73
N ILE A 10 7.19 1.41 -13.49
CA ILE A 10 5.81 1.73 -13.13
C ILE A 10 5.48 3.19 -13.43
N ILE A 11 6.38 4.12 -13.09
CA ILE A 11 6.16 5.56 -13.31
C ILE A 11 6.12 5.91 -14.80
N ASN A 12 7.00 5.31 -15.62
CA ASN A 12 7.15 5.70 -17.03
C ASN A 12 6.28 4.87 -18.00
N GLU A 13 6.03 3.61 -17.68
CA GLU A 13 5.37 2.65 -18.57
C GLU A 13 3.99 2.23 -18.06
N GLY A 14 3.66 2.56 -16.81
CA GLY A 14 2.40 2.17 -16.17
C GLY A 14 2.40 0.73 -15.66
N ILE A 15 1.19 0.25 -15.37
CA ILE A 15 0.93 -1.07 -14.80
C ILE A 15 0.08 -1.85 -15.80
N GLU A 16 0.35 -3.15 -15.97
CA GLU A 16 -0.52 -3.99 -16.79
C GLU A 16 -1.89 -4.12 -16.11
N PRO A 17 -3.02 -3.94 -16.82
CA PRO A 17 -4.34 -4.00 -16.19
C PRO A 17 -4.62 -5.30 -15.44
N LYS A 18 -4.09 -6.41 -15.96
CA LYS A 18 -4.21 -7.72 -15.31
C LYS A 18 -3.46 -7.78 -13.99
N GLU A 19 -2.26 -7.19 -13.93
CA GLU A 19 -1.45 -7.10 -12.70
C GLU A 19 -2.17 -6.22 -11.67
N PHE A 20 -2.63 -5.05 -12.08
CA PHE A 20 -3.37 -4.13 -11.23
C PHE A 20 -4.59 -4.82 -10.58
N GLN A 21 -5.43 -5.48 -11.39
CA GLN A 21 -6.60 -6.18 -10.87
C GLN A 21 -6.23 -7.35 -9.94
N ALA A 22 -5.14 -8.08 -10.24
CA ALA A 22 -4.67 -9.16 -9.38
C ALA A 22 -4.24 -8.65 -7.99
N VAL A 23 -3.48 -7.56 -7.95
CA VAL A 23 -3.02 -6.94 -6.70
C VAL A 23 -4.20 -6.34 -5.93
N LYS A 24 -5.06 -5.56 -6.59
CA LYS A 24 -6.26 -4.95 -5.98
C LYS A 24 -7.14 -5.99 -5.30
N LYS A 25 -7.42 -7.11 -5.98
CA LYS A 25 -8.18 -8.24 -5.42
C LYS A 25 -7.49 -8.90 -4.23
N ALA A 26 -6.16 -9.02 -4.27
CA ALA A 26 -5.40 -9.59 -3.15
C ALA A 26 -5.45 -8.69 -1.91
N VAL A 27 -5.35 -7.37 -2.08
CA VAL A 27 -5.47 -6.38 -0.99
C VAL A 27 -6.89 -6.38 -0.42
N GLU A 28 -7.92 -6.35 -1.28
CA GLU A 28 -9.33 -6.38 -0.85
C GLU A 28 -9.62 -7.64 -0.02
N LYS A 29 -9.17 -8.79 -0.52
CA LYS A 29 -9.27 -10.07 0.21
C LYS A 29 -8.67 -9.94 1.60
N ASN A 30 -7.43 -9.44 1.73
CA ASN A 30 -6.77 -9.29 3.02
C ASN A 30 -7.56 -8.36 3.97
N MET A 31 -8.08 -7.24 3.48
CA MET A 31 -8.89 -6.32 4.27
C MET A 31 -10.17 -6.98 4.81
N ILE A 32 -10.86 -7.77 3.99
CA ILE A 32 -12.05 -8.52 4.41
C ILE A 32 -11.69 -9.59 5.45
N PHE A 33 -10.58 -10.31 5.25
CA PHE A 33 -10.15 -11.34 6.21
C PHE A 33 -9.77 -10.74 7.56
N MET A 34 -9.13 -9.57 7.59
CA MET A 34 -8.78 -8.90 8.84
C MET A 34 -10.02 -8.52 9.68
N GLN A 35 -11.15 -8.24 9.02
CA GLN A 35 -12.41 -7.91 9.72
C GLN A 35 -13.06 -9.13 10.41
N ARG A 36 -12.71 -10.35 10.00
CA ARG A 36 -13.28 -11.57 10.60
C ARG A 36 -12.74 -11.88 11.98
N ASN A 37 -11.59 -11.32 12.34
CA ASN A 37 -11.02 -11.43 13.67
C ASN A 37 -11.49 -10.25 14.53
N THR A 38 -12.30 -10.51 15.55
CA THR A 38 -12.86 -9.49 16.43
C THR A 38 -11.79 -8.69 17.18
N GLU A 39 -10.69 -9.32 17.61
CA GLU A 39 -9.58 -8.63 18.29
C GLU A 39 -8.86 -7.67 17.35
N THR A 40 -8.51 -8.13 16.15
CA THR A 40 -7.90 -7.29 15.10
C THR A 40 -8.82 -6.13 14.72
N MET A 41 -10.12 -6.39 14.60
CA MET A 41 -11.11 -5.37 14.25
C MET A 41 -11.24 -4.31 15.36
N ALA A 42 -11.35 -4.73 16.62
CA ALA A 42 -11.42 -3.81 17.75
C ALA A 42 -10.15 -2.94 17.86
N ALA A 43 -8.97 -3.54 17.65
CA ALA A 43 -7.70 -2.82 17.61
C ALA A 43 -7.65 -1.79 16.48
N ASN A 44 -8.11 -2.15 15.27
CA ASN A 44 -8.15 -1.22 14.14
C ASN A 44 -9.09 -0.04 14.38
N ILE A 45 -10.29 -0.28 14.93
CA ILE A 45 -11.24 0.79 15.28
C ILE A 45 -10.64 1.72 16.33
N GLY A 46 -10.08 1.16 17.40
CA GLY A 46 -9.44 1.91 18.48
C GLY A 46 -8.27 2.76 17.99
N LEU A 47 -7.38 2.20 17.17
CA LEU A 47 -6.25 2.91 16.59
C LEU A 47 -6.69 4.00 15.62
N SER A 48 -7.73 3.76 14.81
CA SER A 48 -8.24 4.76 13.86
C SER A 48 -8.88 5.94 14.59
N LYS A 49 -9.65 5.69 15.66
CA LYS A 49 -10.16 6.74 16.54
C LYS A 49 -9.02 7.53 17.20
N LEU A 50 -8.02 6.83 17.74
CA LEU A 50 -6.92 7.49 18.46
C LEU A 50 -6.06 8.37 17.54
N ARG A 51 -5.75 7.91 16.32
CA ARG A 51 -4.82 8.61 15.41
C ARG A 51 -5.49 9.67 14.55
N TYR A 52 -6.75 9.45 14.17
CA TYR A 52 -7.44 10.23 13.14
C TYR A 52 -8.81 10.75 13.58
N ASP A 53 -9.23 10.48 14.82
CA ASP A 53 -10.60 10.73 15.31
C ASP A 53 -11.70 9.97 14.54
N HIS A 54 -11.32 8.96 13.74
CA HIS A 54 -12.18 8.36 12.72
C HIS A 54 -12.33 6.84 12.88
N PRO A 55 -13.31 6.34 13.68
CA PRO A 55 -13.44 4.92 14.01
C PRO A 55 -13.89 4.05 12.82
N ASP A 56 -14.60 4.63 11.86
CA ASP A 56 -15.15 3.94 10.69
C ASP A 56 -14.21 3.93 9.47
N LEU A 57 -12.95 4.35 9.64
CA LEU A 57 -11.96 4.49 8.56
C LEU A 57 -11.81 3.22 7.70
N TYR A 58 -11.97 2.04 8.29
CA TYR A 58 -11.88 0.77 7.57
C TYR A 58 -12.90 0.64 6.43
N LYS A 59 -14.09 1.27 6.55
CA LYS A 59 -15.13 1.26 5.51
C LYS A 59 -14.70 2.12 4.33
N GLU A 60 -14.19 3.30 4.61
CA GLU A 60 -13.71 4.25 3.61
C GLU A 60 -12.49 3.71 2.87
N GLN A 61 -11.59 3.02 3.56
CA GLN A 61 -10.46 2.35 2.92
C GLN A 61 -10.90 1.31 1.89
N LEU A 62 -11.99 0.57 2.14
CA LEU A 62 -12.54 -0.38 1.17
C LEU A 62 -13.16 0.32 -0.05
N ILE A 63 -13.89 1.42 0.19
CA ILE A 63 -14.47 2.23 -0.90
C ILE A 63 -13.34 2.81 -1.76
N TYR A 64 -12.35 3.44 -1.12
CA TYR A 64 -11.19 4.02 -1.78
C TYR A 64 -10.42 2.98 -2.60
N LEU A 65 -10.17 1.78 -2.04
CA LEU A 65 -9.53 0.70 -2.78
C LEU A 65 -10.29 0.36 -4.07
N ASN A 66 -11.62 0.33 -4.01
CA ASN A 66 -12.48 0.00 -5.15
C ASN A 66 -12.51 1.11 -6.21
N GLU A 67 -12.28 2.36 -5.83
CA GLU A 67 -12.22 3.51 -6.73
C GLU A 67 -10.84 3.72 -7.37
N LEU A 68 -9.77 3.17 -6.77
CA LEU A 68 -8.41 3.29 -7.32
C LEU A 68 -8.32 2.82 -8.77
N THR A 69 -7.60 3.62 -9.56
CA THR A 69 -7.23 3.38 -10.96
C THR A 69 -5.75 3.07 -11.10
N GLU A 70 -5.33 2.66 -12.30
CA GLU A 70 -3.91 2.44 -12.62
C GLU A 70 -3.15 3.76 -12.59
N GLU A 71 -3.76 4.82 -13.12
CA GLU A 71 -3.22 6.18 -13.16
C GLU A 71 -2.97 6.74 -11.77
N ASP A 72 -3.86 6.48 -10.80
CA ASP A 72 -3.64 6.89 -9.41
C ASP A 72 -2.36 6.28 -8.84
N ILE A 73 -2.09 5.00 -9.14
CA ILE A 73 -0.88 4.32 -8.64
C ILE A 73 0.37 4.93 -9.30
N VAL A 74 0.32 5.22 -10.60
CA VAL A 74 1.43 5.88 -11.32
C VAL A 74 1.70 7.27 -10.73
N GLU A 75 0.67 8.07 -10.50
CA GLU A 75 0.78 9.39 -9.89
C GLU A 75 1.39 9.31 -8.48
N LEU A 76 0.84 8.44 -7.63
CA LEU A 76 1.32 8.26 -6.26
C LEU A 76 2.75 7.72 -6.23
N ALA A 77 3.12 6.86 -7.18
CA ALA A 77 4.48 6.35 -7.29
C ALA A 77 5.47 7.49 -7.60
N GLY A 78 5.14 8.35 -8.57
CA GLY A 78 5.96 9.52 -8.91
C GLY A 78 6.04 10.55 -7.78
N LYS A 79 4.98 10.66 -6.97
CA LYS A 79 4.94 11.59 -5.83
C LYS A 79 5.78 11.14 -4.63
N TYR A 80 5.74 9.84 -4.30
CA TYR A 80 6.31 9.35 -3.04
C TYR A 80 7.65 8.64 -3.19
N PHE A 81 7.93 7.99 -4.32
CA PHE A 81 9.22 7.29 -4.54
C PHE A 81 10.26 8.20 -5.21
N VAL A 82 10.48 9.37 -4.61
CA VAL A 82 11.54 10.31 -5.01
C VAL A 82 12.79 10.13 -4.15
N GLU A 83 13.96 10.43 -4.71
CA GLU A 83 15.25 10.17 -4.06
C GLU A 83 15.42 10.98 -2.77
N GLU A 84 14.86 12.18 -2.73
CA GLU A 84 14.91 13.10 -1.58
C GLU A 84 14.22 12.52 -0.33
N ASN A 85 13.25 11.63 -0.51
CA ASN A 85 12.51 10.99 0.57
C ASN A 85 13.12 9.62 0.97
N ARG A 86 14.23 9.21 0.36
CA ARG A 86 14.78 7.86 0.53
C ARG A 86 15.80 7.78 1.67
N ALA A 87 15.57 6.84 2.58
CA ALA A 87 16.59 6.35 3.51
C ALA A 87 17.04 4.94 3.08
N VAL A 88 18.37 4.70 3.05
CA VAL A 88 18.94 3.40 2.69
C VAL A 88 19.69 2.82 3.88
N GLY A 89 19.25 1.65 4.36
CA GLY A 89 19.95 0.86 5.37
C GLY A 89 20.52 -0.41 4.74
N ASN A 90 21.83 -0.62 4.87
CA ASN A 90 22.51 -1.83 4.39
C ASN A 90 22.94 -2.69 5.58
N ILE A 91 22.50 -3.95 5.59
CA ILE A 91 23.00 -4.96 6.53
C ILE A 91 24.01 -5.83 5.77
N VAL A 92 25.27 -5.79 6.21
CA VAL A 92 26.34 -6.60 5.63
C VAL A 92 26.75 -7.71 6.59
N PRO A 93 27.03 -8.93 6.11
CA PRO A 93 27.51 -10.01 6.96
C PRO A 93 28.84 -9.63 7.63
N VAL A 94 28.99 -9.97 8.91
CA VAL A 94 30.28 -9.89 9.59
C VAL A 94 31.10 -11.12 9.19
N LYS A 95 32.32 -10.91 8.67
CA LYS A 95 33.26 -12.02 8.45
C LYS A 95 33.74 -12.53 9.81
N ASN A 96 33.52 -13.81 10.09
CA ASN A 96 34.24 -14.56 11.11
C ASN A 96 35.54 -15.12 10.53
#